data_AF-A0A523IBI1-F1
#
_entry.id   AF-A0A523IBI1-F1
#
_cell.length_a   1.000
_cell.length_b   1.000
_cell.length_c   1.000
_cell.angle_alpha   90.00
_cell.angle_beta   90.00
_cell.angle_gamma   90.00
#
_symmetry.space_group_name_H-M   'P 1'
#
loop_
_entity.id
_entity.type
_entity.pdbx_description
1 polymer ?
#
loop_
_entity_poly.entity_id
_entity_poly.type
_entity_poly.pdbx_seq_one_letter_code
_entity_poly.pdbx_strand_id
1 'polypeptide(L)'
;VLGDYARFLAMRGRKKEAVALLQKAIKLDPNSKSHPIWAVFYSGRVEEAIQLLLIESQSEPEETTWHWGLAMFYTEVGKYDDAIKHLRIQIPLMKGDEVDEIALLGNLYGRTGRRAQALEMLERLDELARQEKYVSPALKAWVYSGLNDRDKAILWLTKGYESHAHRMGSDLVYRKSVFEPIADDPRFKELLRKMNLEPW
;
A
#
# COMPACT_ATOMS: atom_id res chain seq x y z
N VAL A 1 10.24 9.01 13.50
CA VAL A 1 10.76 10.26 12.86
C VAL A 1 11.76 9.96 11.74
N LEU A 2 12.91 9.33 11.98
CA LEU A 2 13.89 9.05 10.89
C LEU A 2 13.47 7.88 9.98
N GLY A 3 12.95 6.79 10.55
CA GLY A 3 12.44 5.66 9.76
C GLY A 3 11.28 6.04 8.86
N ASP A 4 10.34 6.85 9.35
CA ASP A 4 9.18 7.32 8.58
C ASP A 4 9.61 8.23 7.44
N TYR A 5 10.54 9.15 7.71
CA TYR A 5 11.08 10.02 6.69
C TYR A 5 11.90 9.25 5.64
N ALA A 6 12.59 8.18 6.04
CA ALA A 6 13.29 7.31 5.10
C ALA A 6 12.32 6.60 4.15
N ARG A 7 11.22 6.05 4.69
CA ARG A 7 10.17 5.43 3.86
C ARG A 7 9.58 6.45 2.89
N PHE A 8 9.28 7.66 3.34
CA PHE A 8 8.84 8.76 2.47
C PHE A 8 9.84 9.05 1.34
N LEU A 9 11.14 9.16 1.64
CA LEU A 9 12.18 9.38 0.62
C LEU A 9 12.24 8.23 -0.39
N ALA A 10 12.18 6.99 0.08
CA ALA A 10 12.20 5.83 -0.79
C ALA A 10 11.00 5.79 -1.73
N MET A 11 9.81 6.11 -1.24
CA MET A 11 8.60 6.19 -2.05
C MET A 11 8.64 7.33 -3.08
N ARG A 12 9.46 8.36 -2.88
CA ARG A 12 9.78 9.40 -3.89
C ARG A 12 10.88 8.98 -4.87
N GLY A 13 11.29 7.71 -4.89
CA GLY A 13 12.38 7.20 -5.71
C GLY A 13 13.79 7.52 -5.17
N ARG A 14 13.91 8.24 -4.05
CA ARG A 14 15.19 8.62 -3.43
C ARG A 14 15.71 7.51 -2.52
N LYS A 15 15.78 6.28 -3.05
CA LYS A 15 16.14 5.06 -2.30
C LYS A 15 17.51 5.13 -1.63
N LYS A 16 18.53 5.72 -2.30
CA LYS A 16 19.87 5.89 -1.71
C LYS A 16 19.86 6.75 -0.43
N GLU A 17 19.09 7.83 -0.44
CA GLU A 17 18.97 8.72 0.72
C GLU A 17 18.15 8.08 1.83
N ALA A 18 17.11 7.32 1.48
CA ALA A 18 16.36 6.52 2.44
C ALA A 18 17.24 5.52 3.18
N VAL A 19 18.11 4.79 2.46
CA VAL A 19 19.06 3.84 3.07
C VAL A 19 20.03 4.56 4.01
N ALA A 20 20.62 5.68 3.58
CA ALA A 20 21.51 6.47 4.42
C ALA A 20 20.81 6.98 5.70
N LEU A 21 19.54 7.35 5.60
CA LEU A 21 18.75 7.79 6.74
C LEU A 21 18.41 6.64 7.69
N LEU A 22 18.06 5.46 7.16
CA LEU A 22 17.85 4.25 7.96
C LEU A 22 19.12 3.80 8.66
N GLN A 23 20.29 3.91 8.02
CA GLN A 23 21.58 3.66 8.67
C GLN A 23 21.83 4.60 9.86
N LYS A 24 21.41 5.88 9.77
CA LYS A 24 21.44 6.79 10.92
C LYS A 24 20.43 6.38 11.99
N ALA A 25 19.22 5.97 11.60
CA ALA A 25 18.18 5.52 12.52
C ALA A 25 18.64 4.28 13.31
N ILE A 26 19.28 3.31 12.66
CA ILE A 26 19.85 2.11 13.30
C ILE A 26 20.93 2.47 14.33
N LYS A 27 21.75 3.50 14.08
CA LYS A 27 22.76 3.95 15.06
C LYS A 27 22.12 4.60 16.30
N LEU A 28 20.96 5.23 16.14
CA LEU A 28 20.25 5.92 17.22
C LEU A 28 19.35 4.98 18.02
N ASP A 29 18.77 3.99 17.35
CA ASP A 29 18.00 2.91 17.96
C ASP A 29 18.50 1.54 17.46
N PRO A 30 19.55 1.00 18.09
CA PRO A 30 20.12 -0.29 17.72
C PRO A 30 19.18 -1.49 17.93
N ASN A 31 18.11 -1.32 18.72
CA ASN A 31 17.17 -2.38 19.05
C ASN A 31 16.01 -2.47 18.04
N SER A 32 15.91 -1.51 17.12
CA SER A 32 14.89 -1.53 16.08
C SER A 32 15.09 -2.72 15.13
N LYS A 33 14.15 -3.66 15.14
CA LYS A 33 14.07 -4.76 14.16
C LYS A 33 13.64 -4.26 12.77
N SER A 34 12.83 -3.21 12.73
CA SER A 34 12.22 -2.69 11.50
C SER A 34 13.20 -1.92 10.61
N HIS A 35 14.03 -1.03 11.19
CA HIS A 35 14.91 -0.16 10.39
C HIS A 35 15.92 -0.92 9.51
N PRO A 36 16.58 -1.99 9.98
CA PRO A 36 17.44 -2.83 9.15
C PRO A 36 16.68 -3.44 7.95
N ILE A 37 15.50 -4.00 8.18
CA ILE A 37 14.68 -4.65 7.15
C ILE A 37 14.35 -3.69 6.01
N TRP A 38 13.87 -2.49 6.33
CA TRP A 38 13.58 -1.47 5.32
C TRP A 38 14.85 -1.02 4.57
N ALA A 39 15.99 -0.94 5.25
CA ALA A 39 17.26 -0.57 4.62
C ALA A 39 17.71 -1.64 3.62
N VAL A 40 17.59 -2.92 3.97
CA VAL A 40 17.85 -4.05 3.07
C VAL A 40 16.95 -3.99 1.84
N PHE A 41 15.64 -3.80 2.05
CA PHE A 41 14.67 -3.68 0.96
C PHE A 41 14.99 -2.52 0.00
N TYR A 42 15.20 -1.32 0.52
CA TYR A 42 15.52 -0.14 -0.30
C TYR A 42 16.90 -0.19 -0.96
N SER A 43 17.79 -1.08 -0.50
CA SER A 43 19.06 -1.39 -1.17
C SER A 43 18.90 -2.36 -2.36
N GLY A 44 17.68 -2.80 -2.66
CA GLY A 44 17.39 -3.74 -3.76
C GLY A 44 17.55 -5.21 -3.39
N ARG A 45 17.86 -5.53 -2.14
CA ARG A 45 18.00 -6.91 -1.65
C ARG A 45 16.65 -7.42 -1.15
N VAL A 46 15.68 -7.49 -2.04
CA VAL A 46 14.26 -7.68 -1.68
C VAL A 46 14.01 -9.05 -1.05
N GLU A 47 14.59 -10.10 -1.58
CA GLU A 47 14.45 -11.47 -1.07
C GLU A 47 14.99 -11.59 0.36
N GLU A 48 16.15 -10.98 0.64
CA GLU A 48 16.74 -10.94 1.98
C GLU A 48 15.81 -10.22 2.96
N ALA A 49 15.24 -9.08 2.55
CA ALA A 49 14.30 -8.33 3.39
C ALA A 49 13.02 -9.11 3.70
N ILE A 50 12.51 -9.88 2.72
CA ILE A 50 11.37 -10.79 2.92
C ILE A 50 11.70 -11.89 3.92
N GLN A 51 12.89 -12.51 3.82
CA GLN A 51 13.30 -13.54 4.79
C GLN A 51 13.40 -13.00 6.21
N LEU A 52 13.95 -11.80 6.39
CA LEU A 52 14.00 -11.15 7.71
C LEU A 52 12.58 -10.90 8.27
N LEU A 53 11.66 -10.40 7.45
CA LEU A 53 10.27 -10.23 7.89
C LEU A 53 9.57 -11.55 8.22
N LEU A 54 9.86 -12.63 7.48
CA LEU A 54 9.29 -13.94 7.78
C LEU A 54 9.76 -14.43 9.16
N ILE A 55 11.03 -14.25 9.49
CA ILE A 55 11.58 -14.57 10.82
C ILE A 55 10.85 -13.78 11.90
N GLU A 56 10.72 -12.46 11.74
CA GLU A 56 10.02 -11.62 12.73
C GLU A 56 8.53 -11.99 12.85
N SER A 57 7.86 -12.29 11.73
CA SER A 57 6.44 -12.73 11.75
C SER A 57 6.24 -14.09 12.42
N GLN A 58 7.26 -14.96 12.44
CA GLN A 58 7.20 -16.22 13.18
C GLN A 58 7.44 -16.00 14.68
N SER A 59 8.32 -15.07 15.03
CA SER A 59 8.62 -14.72 16.43
C SER A 59 7.49 -13.93 17.09
N GLU A 60 6.84 -13.04 16.34
CA GLU A 60 5.81 -12.12 16.81
C GLU A 60 4.58 -12.20 15.90
N PRO A 61 3.82 -13.31 15.94
CA PRO A 61 2.77 -13.59 14.96
C PRO A 61 1.54 -12.68 15.05
N GLU A 62 1.36 -11.97 16.17
CA GLU A 62 0.29 -10.98 16.33
C GLU A 62 0.74 -9.55 16.00
N GLU A 63 2.02 -9.34 15.72
CA GLU A 63 2.55 -8.02 15.37
C GLU A 63 2.23 -7.69 13.91
N THR A 64 1.22 -6.83 13.75
CA THR A 64 0.69 -6.43 12.44
C THR A 64 1.73 -5.81 11.50
N THR A 65 2.76 -5.15 12.05
CA THR A 65 3.81 -4.50 11.25
C THR A 65 4.56 -5.47 10.35
N TRP A 66 4.79 -6.72 10.80
CA TRP A 66 5.52 -7.72 10.02
C TRP A 66 4.68 -8.24 8.86
N HIS A 67 3.39 -8.49 9.11
CA HIS A 67 2.44 -8.89 8.07
C HIS A 67 2.23 -7.78 7.04
N TRP A 68 2.18 -6.52 7.47
CA TRP A 68 2.12 -5.37 6.57
C TRP A 68 3.36 -5.27 5.67
N GLY A 69 4.56 -5.39 6.26
CA GLY A 69 5.81 -5.39 5.49
C GLY A 69 5.83 -6.50 4.44
N LEU A 70 5.40 -7.71 4.80
CA LEU A 70 5.35 -8.85 3.88
C LEU A 70 4.33 -8.61 2.76
N ALA A 71 3.13 -8.13 3.10
CA ALA A 71 2.13 -7.76 2.11
C ALA A 71 2.65 -6.74 1.09
N MET A 72 3.33 -5.69 1.58
CA MET A 72 3.94 -4.68 0.72
C MET A 72 5.05 -5.25 -0.17
N PHE A 73 5.99 -6.00 0.41
CA PHE A 73 7.15 -6.49 -0.33
C PHE A 73 6.76 -7.54 -1.36
N TYR A 74 5.84 -8.45 -1.01
CA TYR A 74 5.30 -9.41 -1.95
C TYR A 74 4.50 -8.74 -3.08
N THR A 75 3.77 -7.66 -2.79
CA THR A 75 3.10 -6.86 -3.82
C THR A 75 4.09 -6.25 -4.80
N GLU A 76 5.19 -5.67 -4.31
CA GLU A 76 6.22 -5.04 -5.15
C GLU A 76 6.88 -6.06 -6.11
N VAL A 77 7.10 -7.30 -5.66
CA VAL A 77 7.70 -8.35 -6.50
C VAL A 77 6.69 -9.21 -7.28
N GLY A 78 5.41 -8.82 -7.28
CA GLY A 78 4.36 -9.49 -8.05
C GLY A 78 3.86 -10.82 -7.45
N LYS A 79 4.25 -11.17 -6.22
CA LYS A 79 3.80 -12.38 -5.52
C LYS A 79 2.48 -12.12 -4.78
N TYR A 80 1.41 -11.86 -5.54
CA TYR A 80 0.15 -11.37 -4.97
C TYR A 80 -0.53 -12.35 -4.02
N ASP A 81 -0.41 -13.66 -4.23
CA ASP A 81 -1.02 -14.66 -3.33
C ASP A 81 -0.38 -14.67 -1.94
N ASP A 82 0.94 -14.54 -1.88
CA ASP A 82 1.66 -14.39 -0.61
C ASP A 82 1.29 -13.08 0.08
N ALA A 83 1.17 -11.97 -0.68
CA ALA A 83 0.71 -10.70 -0.13
C ALA A 83 -0.72 -10.81 0.47
N ILE A 84 -1.64 -11.46 -0.24
CA ILE A 84 -3.01 -11.72 0.22
C ILE A 84 -3.01 -12.55 1.50
N LYS A 85 -2.16 -13.58 1.60
CA LYS A 85 -2.04 -14.40 2.81
C LYS A 85 -1.70 -13.55 4.04
N HIS A 86 -0.73 -12.62 3.92
CA HIS A 86 -0.34 -11.78 5.04
C HIS A 86 -1.38 -10.72 5.40
N LEU A 87 -2.07 -10.11 4.42
CA LEU A 87 -3.19 -9.19 4.71
C LEU A 87 -4.34 -9.90 5.43
N ARG A 88 -4.64 -11.16 5.07
CA ARG A 88 -5.69 -11.95 5.75
C ARG A 88 -5.35 -12.29 7.20
N ILE A 89 -4.07 -12.34 7.56
CA ILE A 89 -3.63 -12.50 8.95
C ILE A 89 -3.69 -11.16 9.68
N GLN A 90 -3.24 -10.08 9.03
CA GLN A 90 -3.14 -8.76 9.63
C GLN A 90 -4.50 -8.14 9.96
N ILE A 91 -5.44 -8.14 9.01
CA ILE A 91 -6.71 -7.39 9.11
C ILE A 91 -7.49 -7.70 10.41
N PRO A 92 -7.65 -8.97 10.83
CA PRO A 92 -8.32 -9.29 12.11
C PRO A 92 -7.65 -8.72 13.36
N LEU A 93 -6.34 -8.43 13.30
CA LEU A 93 -5.54 -7.97 14.44
C LEU A 93 -5.56 -6.44 14.63
N MET A 94 -5.99 -5.68 13.62
CA MET A 94 -5.87 -4.22 13.56
C MET A 94 -6.92 -3.42 14.35
N LYS A 95 -7.94 -4.08 14.91
CA LYS A 95 -8.91 -3.49 15.85
C LYS A 95 -9.49 -2.11 15.46
N GLY A 96 -9.71 -1.82 14.18
CA GLY A 96 -10.40 -0.60 13.76
C GLY A 96 -9.72 0.20 12.65
N ASP A 97 -8.42 0.00 12.43
CA ASP A 97 -7.61 0.79 11.51
C ASP A 97 -7.32 0.09 10.15
N GLU A 98 -8.10 -0.92 9.78
CA GLU A 98 -7.86 -1.82 8.64
C GLU A 98 -8.33 -1.31 7.26
N VAL A 99 -8.73 -0.04 7.12
CA VAL A 99 -9.41 0.46 5.92
C VAL A 99 -8.51 0.38 4.68
N ASP A 100 -7.23 0.74 4.83
CA ASP A 100 -6.25 0.70 3.75
C ASP A 100 -5.92 -0.75 3.35
N GLU A 101 -5.83 -1.65 4.33
CA GLU A 101 -5.55 -3.07 4.16
C GLU A 101 -6.69 -3.77 3.42
N ILE A 102 -7.95 -3.44 3.73
CA ILE A 102 -9.13 -3.94 3.01
C ILE A 102 -9.06 -3.50 1.54
N ALA A 103 -8.74 -2.24 1.28
CA ALA A 103 -8.64 -1.71 -0.08
C ALA A 103 -7.52 -2.37 -0.88
N LEU A 104 -6.34 -2.55 -0.26
CA LEU A 104 -5.22 -3.27 -0.88
C LEU A 104 -5.57 -4.74 -1.13
N LEU A 105 -6.21 -5.41 -0.17
CA LEU A 105 -6.66 -6.78 -0.33
C LEU A 105 -7.64 -6.92 -1.50
N GLY A 106 -8.59 -5.97 -1.64
CA GLY A 106 -9.50 -5.92 -2.77
C GLY A 106 -8.80 -5.70 -4.11
N ASN A 107 -7.79 -4.81 -4.15
CA ASN A 107 -6.95 -4.62 -5.34
C ASN A 107 -6.25 -5.92 -5.75
N LEU A 108 -5.60 -6.60 -4.79
CA LEU A 108 -4.87 -7.84 -5.06
C LEU A 108 -5.81 -8.99 -5.47
N TYR A 109 -7.01 -9.08 -4.87
CA TYR A 109 -8.03 -10.02 -5.34
C TYR A 109 -8.42 -9.74 -6.79
N GLY A 110 -8.62 -8.48 -7.18
CA GLY A 110 -8.89 -8.13 -8.57
C GLY A 110 -7.75 -8.56 -9.51
N ARG A 111 -6.51 -8.24 -9.15
CA ARG A 111 -5.31 -8.57 -9.94
C ARG A 111 -5.09 -10.08 -10.11
N THR A 112 -5.57 -10.88 -9.16
CA THR A 112 -5.49 -12.35 -9.18
C THR A 112 -6.75 -13.00 -9.78
N GLY A 113 -7.65 -12.23 -10.41
CA GLY A 113 -8.86 -12.74 -11.06
C GLY A 113 -9.99 -13.12 -10.10
N ARG A 114 -9.81 -12.89 -8.79
CA ARG A 114 -10.79 -13.19 -7.74
C ARG A 114 -11.82 -12.08 -7.61
N ARG A 115 -12.57 -11.86 -8.69
CA ARG A 115 -13.51 -10.74 -8.81
C ARG A 115 -14.53 -10.67 -7.66
N ALA A 116 -15.11 -11.80 -7.27
CA ALA A 116 -16.11 -11.84 -6.21
C ALA A 116 -15.55 -11.32 -4.87
N GLN A 117 -14.35 -11.78 -4.49
CA GLN A 117 -13.68 -11.36 -3.25
C GLN A 117 -13.26 -9.89 -3.29
N ALA A 118 -12.88 -9.38 -4.47
CA ALA A 118 -12.60 -7.94 -4.63
C ALA A 118 -13.87 -7.09 -4.44
N LEU A 119 -15.01 -7.54 -4.98
CA LEU A 119 -16.30 -6.85 -4.80
C LEU A 119 -16.75 -6.89 -3.33
N GLU A 120 -16.54 -8.00 -2.63
CA GLU A 120 -16.78 -8.10 -1.18
C GLU A 120 -15.96 -7.07 -0.39
N MET A 121 -14.73 -6.77 -0.80
CA MET A 121 -13.95 -5.71 -0.14
C MET A 121 -14.54 -4.31 -0.36
N LEU A 122 -15.18 -4.05 -1.49
CA LEU A 122 -15.93 -2.78 -1.69
C LEU A 122 -17.13 -2.70 -0.75
N GLU A 123 -17.87 -3.80 -0.58
CA GLU A 123 -18.99 -3.87 0.34
C GLU A 123 -18.53 -3.62 1.78
N ARG A 124 -17.40 -4.22 2.17
CA ARG A 124 -16.81 -4.01 3.49
C ARG A 124 -16.34 -2.56 3.71
N LEU A 125 -15.75 -1.92 2.69
CA LEU A 125 -15.44 -0.48 2.75
C LEU A 125 -16.71 0.37 2.95
N ASP A 126 -17.81 0.00 2.28
CA ASP A 126 -19.11 0.66 2.43
C ASP A 126 -19.73 0.44 3.82
N GLU A 127 -19.56 -0.74 4.41
CA GLU A 127 -19.96 -1.02 5.79
C GLU A 127 -19.20 -0.16 6.80
N LEU A 128 -17.88 -0.05 6.65
CA LEU A 128 -17.06 0.79 7.52
C LEU A 128 -17.45 2.27 7.42
N ALA A 129 -17.75 2.76 6.22
CA ALA A 129 -18.26 4.12 6.03
C ALA A 129 -19.62 4.35 6.72
N ARG A 130 -20.50 3.34 6.72
CA ARG A 130 -21.78 3.39 7.48
C ARG A 130 -21.59 3.38 8.98
N GLN A 131 -20.48 2.83 9.48
CA GLN A 131 -20.09 2.84 10.89
C GLN A 131 -19.33 4.13 11.27
N GLU A 132 -19.52 5.21 10.51
CA GLU A 132 -18.89 6.52 10.73
C GLU A 132 -17.35 6.53 10.65
N LYS A 133 -16.72 5.45 10.17
CA LYS A 133 -15.29 5.49 9.85
C LYS A 133 -15.07 6.32 8.60
N TYR A 134 -14.03 7.14 8.60
CA TYR A 134 -13.63 7.85 7.40
C TYR A 134 -13.05 6.86 6.37
N VAL A 135 -13.71 6.75 5.22
CA VAL A 135 -13.23 5.95 4.08
C VAL A 135 -13.01 6.87 2.89
N SER A 136 -11.75 7.03 2.49
CA SER A 136 -11.42 7.87 1.34
C SER A 136 -12.01 7.28 0.04
N PRO A 137 -12.63 8.09 -0.84
CA PRO A 137 -13.07 7.65 -2.17
C PRO A 137 -11.97 6.96 -2.98
N ALA A 138 -10.71 7.36 -2.78
CA ALA A 138 -9.56 6.78 -3.45
C ALA A 138 -9.36 5.29 -3.13
N LEU A 139 -9.79 4.81 -1.96
CA LEU A 139 -9.66 3.40 -1.58
C LEU A 139 -10.57 2.49 -2.42
N LYS A 140 -11.77 2.96 -2.80
CA LYS A 140 -12.60 2.23 -3.76
C LYS A 140 -11.93 2.18 -5.14
N ALA A 141 -11.27 3.26 -5.54
CA ALA A 141 -10.52 3.27 -6.80
C ALA A 141 -9.38 2.26 -6.81
N TRP A 142 -8.73 1.98 -5.68
CA TRP A 142 -7.72 0.93 -5.61
C TRP A 142 -8.31 -0.43 -5.97
N VAL A 143 -9.46 -0.77 -5.40
CA VAL A 143 -10.11 -2.05 -5.69
C VAL A 143 -10.55 -2.13 -7.16
N TYR A 144 -11.16 -1.07 -7.69
CA TYR A 144 -11.55 -1.03 -9.10
C TYR A 144 -10.36 -1.06 -10.07
N SER A 145 -9.23 -0.46 -9.69
CA SER A 145 -7.98 -0.56 -10.44
C SER A 145 -7.52 -2.03 -10.53
N GLY A 146 -7.52 -2.75 -9.40
CA GLY A 146 -7.17 -4.18 -9.39
C GLY A 146 -8.12 -5.03 -10.23
N LEU A 147 -9.42 -4.68 -10.25
CA LEU A 147 -10.43 -5.30 -11.12
C LEU A 147 -10.30 -4.93 -12.61
N ASN A 148 -9.35 -4.05 -12.96
CA ASN A 148 -9.21 -3.43 -14.27
C ASN A 148 -10.51 -2.75 -14.78
N ASP A 149 -11.37 -2.30 -13.85
CA ASP A 149 -12.58 -1.52 -14.14
C ASP A 149 -12.19 -0.04 -14.20
N ARG A 150 -11.57 0.33 -15.33
CA ARG A 150 -10.95 1.66 -15.56
C ARG A 150 -11.92 2.79 -15.31
N ASP A 151 -13.15 2.66 -15.80
CA ASP A 151 -14.16 3.71 -15.67
C ASP A 151 -14.52 3.97 -14.21
N LYS A 152 -14.75 2.92 -13.40
CA LYS A 152 -15.03 3.12 -11.98
C LYS A 152 -13.80 3.57 -11.20
N ALA A 153 -12.61 3.06 -11.53
CA ALA A 153 -11.38 3.51 -10.88
C ALA A 153 -11.18 5.02 -11.05
N ILE A 154 -11.30 5.52 -12.28
CA ILE A 154 -11.15 6.95 -12.58
C ILE A 154 -12.30 7.78 -12.00
N LEU A 155 -13.53 7.27 -12.01
CA LEU A 155 -14.67 7.92 -11.37
C LEU A 155 -14.40 8.16 -9.88
N TRP A 156 -13.95 7.13 -9.15
CA TRP A 156 -13.71 7.22 -7.71
C TRP A 156 -12.49 8.07 -7.37
N LEU A 157 -11.45 8.06 -8.21
CA LEU A 157 -10.34 9.01 -8.08
C LEU A 157 -10.81 10.45 -8.29
N THR A 158 -11.59 10.72 -9.34
CA THR A 158 -12.14 12.06 -9.62
C THR A 158 -12.97 12.57 -8.43
N LYS A 159 -13.83 11.71 -7.86
CA LYS A 159 -14.59 12.05 -6.64
C LYS A 159 -13.67 12.41 -5.47
N GLY A 160 -12.59 11.64 -5.27
CA GLY A 160 -11.60 11.94 -4.23
C GLY A 160 -10.91 13.28 -4.45
N TYR A 161 -10.63 13.64 -5.70
CA TYR A 161 -10.02 14.92 -6.04
C TYR A 161 -10.96 16.10 -5.75
N GLU A 162 -12.21 15.99 -6.21
CA GLU A 162 -13.25 17.02 -6.04
C GLU A 162 -13.62 17.22 -4.57
N SER A 163 -13.66 16.15 -3.78
CA SER A 163 -13.94 16.22 -2.34
C SER A 163 -12.73 16.61 -1.48
N HIS A 164 -11.59 16.95 -2.11
CA HIS A 164 -10.31 17.19 -1.43
C HIS A 164 -9.96 16.08 -0.42
N ALA A 165 -10.16 14.82 -0.82
CA ALA A 165 -9.96 13.67 0.05
C ALA A 165 -8.53 13.67 0.61
N HIS A 166 -8.46 13.56 1.94
CA HIS A 166 -7.20 13.52 2.65
C HIS A 166 -6.32 12.36 2.12
N ARG A 167 -5.02 12.62 1.96
CA ARG A 167 -3.99 11.67 1.48
C ARG A 167 -4.08 11.19 0.01
N MET A 168 -5.03 11.66 -0.80
CA MET A 168 -5.13 11.18 -2.20
C MET A 168 -3.84 11.41 -3.01
N GLY A 169 -3.19 12.57 -2.85
CA GLY A 169 -1.92 12.85 -3.51
C GLY A 169 -0.79 11.92 -3.05
N SER A 170 -0.72 11.59 -1.76
CA SER A 170 0.26 10.62 -1.25
C SER A 170 0.00 9.22 -1.78
N ASP A 171 -1.25 8.80 -1.91
CA ASP A 171 -1.58 7.45 -2.42
C ASP A 171 -1.14 7.28 -3.87
N LEU A 172 -1.40 8.27 -4.72
CA LEU A 172 -1.01 8.25 -6.14
C LEU A 172 0.50 8.33 -6.37
N VAL A 173 1.25 8.93 -5.43
CA VAL A 173 2.71 9.00 -5.52
C VAL A 173 3.37 7.75 -4.93
N TYR A 174 2.84 7.21 -3.83
CA TYR A 174 3.51 6.18 -3.04
C TYR A 174 3.02 4.77 -3.28
N ARG A 175 1.82 4.60 -3.84
CA ARG A 175 1.23 3.29 -4.16
C ARG A 175 1.03 3.13 -5.66
N LYS A 176 2.04 3.49 -6.46
CA LYS A 176 1.97 3.39 -7.94
C LYS A 176 1.56 1.99 -8.41
N SER A 177 2.05 0.94 -7.76
CA SER A 177 1.73 -0.45 -8.13
C SER A 177 0.25 -0.80 -8.04
N VAL A 178 -0.51 -0.11 -7.18
CA VAL A 178 -1.97 -0.25 -7.08
C VAL A 178 -2.68 0.25 -8.34
N PHE A 179 -2.10 1.25 -9.00
CA PHE A 179 -2.66 1.93 -10.17
C PHE A 179 -2.03 1.49 -11.49
N GLU A 180 -1.05 0.57 -11.47
CA GLU A 180 -0.48 -0.03 -12.69
C GLU A 180 -1.52 -0.48 -13.73
N PRO A 181 -2.64 -1.14 -13.36
CA PRO A 181 -3.64 -1.57 -14.35
C PRO A 181 -4.32 -0.45 -15.16
N ILE A 182 -4.32 0.77 -14.62
CA ILE A 182 -4.98 1.95 -15.20
C ILE A 182 -3.98 3.04 -15.62
N ALA A 183 -2.68 2.81 -15.45
CA ALA A 183 -1.64 3.82 -15.62
C ALA A 183 -1.54 4.36 -17.06
N ASP A 184 -1.92 3.54 -18.05
CA ASP A 184 -1.95 3.90 -19.47
C ASP A 184 -3.17 4.75 -19.86
N ASP A 185 -4.20 4.85 -19.02
CA ASP A 185 -5.43 5.58 -19.35
C ASP A 185 -5.17 7.10 -19.40
N PRO A 186 -5.47 7.79 -20.52
CA PRO A 186 -5.25 9.22 -20.66
C PRO A 186 -5.96 10.07 -19.60
N ARG A 187 -7.14 9.62 -19.12
CA ARG A 187 -7.93 10.32 -18.10
C ARG A 187 -7.23 10.25 -16.73
N PHE A 188 -6.57 9.13 -16.43
CA PHE A 188 -5.76 8.98 -15.23
C PHE A 188 -4.55 9.92 -15.26
N LYS A 189 -3.82 9.97 -16.38
CA LYS A 189 -2.70 10.91 -16.56
C LYS A 189 -3.13 12.37 -16.43
N GLU A 190 -4.29 12.72 -16.96
CA GLU A 190 -4.83 14.06 -16.82
C GLU A 190 -5.19 14.40 -15.38
N LEU A 191 -5.74 13.45 -14.62
CA LEU A 191 -6.00 13.64 -13.20
C LEU A 191 -4.70 13.90 -12.42
N LEU A 192 -3.62 13.16 -12.72
CA LEU A 192 -2.30 13.42 -12.12
C LEU A 192 -1.84 14.86 -12.37
N ARG A 193 -1.98 15.36 -13.62
CA ARG A 193 -1.64 16.76 -13.94
C ARG A 193 -2.47 17.78 -13.17
N LYS A 194 -3.79 17.57 -13.05
CA LYS A 194 -4.69 18.42 -12.25
C LYS A 194 -4.31 18.47 -10.77
N MET A 195 -3.60 17.44 -10.28
CA MET A 195 -3.07 17.35 -8.92
C MET A 195 -1.63 17.85 -8.81
N ASN A 196 -1.05 18.43 -9.87
CA ASN A 196 0.37 18.81 -9.95
C ASN A 196 1.33 17.64 -9.70
N LEU A 197 0.94 16.44 -10.12
CA LEU A 197 1.77 15.24 -10.09
C LEU A 197 2.30 14.93 -11.50
N GLU A 198 3.55 14.49 -11.58
CA GLU A 198 4.14 14.03 -12.84
C GLU A 198 3.46 12.72 -13.28
N PRO A 199 2.89 12.68 -14.50
CA PRO A 199 2.36 11.43 -15.05
C PRO A 199 3.48 10.42 -15.26
N TRP A 200 3.19 9.16 -14.97
CA TRP A 200 4.11 8.04 -15.14
C TRP A 200 3.46 6.93 -15.97
#